data_AF-A0A2N1Y652-F1
#
_entry.id   AF-A0A2N1Y652-F1
#
_cell.length_a   1.000
_cell.length_b   1.000
_cell.length_c   1.000
_cell.angle_alpha   90.00
_cell.angle_beta   90.00
_cell.angle_gamma   90.00
#
_symmetry.space_group_name_H-M   'P 1'
#
loop_
_entity.id
_entity.type
_entity.pdbx_description
1 polymer ?
#
loop_
_entity_poly.entity_id
_entity_poly.type
_entity_poly.pdbx_seq_one_letter_code
_entity_poly.pdbx_strand_id
1 'polypeptide(L)'
;MNVKQKKSAPTSDDIDTLPEISDNWIAEADLYHGETLVRKGRPKLAQPRQLLTIRLPPEIIAKWKATGPGWQTRMAEALEKAIH
;
A
#
# COMPACT_ATOMS: atom_id res chain seq x y z
N MET A 1 -1.56 10.24 -0.82
CA MET A 1 -2.87 10.03 -0.18
C MET A 1 -2.98 11.03 0.97
N ASN A 2 -3.95 11.94 0.90
CA ASN A 2 -4.17 12.99 1.90
C ASN A 2 -5.29 12.54 2.84
N VAL A 3 -4.96 12.08 4.05
CA VAL A 3 -5.98 11.78 5.08
C VAL A 3 -6.22 13.07 5.84
N LYS A 4 -7.49 13.47 5.98
CA LYS A 4 -7.85 14.62 6.80
C LYS A 4 -7.44 14.33 8.25
N GLN A 5 -6.53 15.15 8.78
CA GLN A 5 -6.17 15.15 10.20
C GLN A 5 -7.45 15.28 11.03
N LYS A 6 -7.69 14.35 11.96
CA LYS A 6 -8.73 14.55 12.98
C LYS A 6 -8.29 15.76 13.83
N LYS A 7 -9.20 16.68 14.12
CA LYS A 7 -8.89 17.83 14.97
C LYS A 7 -8.49 17.31 16.35
N SER A 8 -7.26 17.58 16.77
CA SER A 8 -6.83 17.34 18.15
C SER A 8 -7.58 18.28 19.10
N ALA A 9 -7.78 17.85 20.35
CA ALA A 9 -8.30 18.71 21.39
C ALA A 9 -7.39 19.94 21.58
N PRO A 10 -7.94 21.10 22.00
CA PRO A 10 -7.12 22.26 22.32
C PRO A 10 -6.15 21.96 23.46
N THR A 11 -4.94 22.50 23.38
CA THR A 11 -4.00 22.48 24.51
C THR A 11 -4.61 23.29 25.65
N SER A 12 -4.86 22.65 26.79
CA SER A 12 -5.36 23.30 28.01
C SER A 12 -4.25 23.28 29.06
N ASP A 13 -4.01 24.41 29.73
CA ASP A 13 -3.03 24.53 30.82
C ASP A 13 -3.61 24.10 32.19
N ASP A 14 -4.91 23.79 32.24
CA ASP A 14 -5.62 23.41 33.46
C ASP A 14 -5.67 21.88 33.64
N ILE A 15 -5.01 21.38 34.69
CA ILE A 15 -4.82 19.96 35.00
C ILE A 15 -6.16 19.24 35.21
N ASP A 16 -7.15 19.91 35.79
CA ASP A 16 -8.45 19.32 36.13
C ASP A 16 -9.36 19.12 34.89
N THR A 17 -9.00 19.72 33.76
CA THR A 17 -9.76 19.64 32.49
C THR A 17 -9.11 18.68 31.49
N LEU A 18 -7.95 18.08 31.80
CA LEU A 18 -7.29 17.12 30.91
C LEU A 18 -8.10 15.82 30.79
N PRO A 19 -8.23 15.26 29.58
CA PRO A 19 -8.86 13.95 29.42
C PRO A 19 -8.01 12.88 30.09
N GLU A 20 -8.67 11.93 30.76
CA GLU A 20 -7.99 10.76 31.30
C GLU A 20 -7.41 9.89 30.18
N ILE A 21 -6.22 9.34 30.41
CA ILE A 21 -5.55 8.41 29.49
C ILE A 21 -6.23 7.03 29.52
N SER A 22 -7.38 6.93 28.87
CA SER A 22 -8.16 5.69 28.81
C SER A 22 -7.64 4.70 27.77
N ASP A 23 -7.89 3.40 27.97
CA ASP A 23 -7.53 2.34 27.02
C ASP A 23 -8.15 2.56 25.63
N ASN A 24 -9.37 3.10 25.58
CA ASN A 24 -10.03 3.42 24.31
C ASN A 24 -9.31 4.54 23.56
N TRP A 25 -8.83 5.56 24.28
CA TRP A 25 -8.05 6.64 23.68
C TRP A 25 -6.69 6.15 23.17
N ILE A 26 -6.03 5.25 23.91
CA ILE A 26 -4.79 4.59 23.48
C ILE A 26 -5.03 3.72 22.25
N ALA A 27 -6.15 2.99 22.19
CA ALA A 27 -6.46 2.09 21.09
C ALA A 27 -6.68 2.81 19.75
N GLU A 28 -7.22 4.04 19.78
CA GLU A 28 -7.40 4.89 18.59
C GLU A 28 -6.13 5.65 18.17
N ALA A 29 -5.08 5.64 18.99
CA ALA A 29 -3.89 6.44 18.75
C ALA A 29 -3.09 5.96 17.53
N ASP A 30 -2.63 6.94 16.74
CA ASP A 30 -1.70 6.71 15.65
C ASP A 30 -0.29 6.41 16.19
N LEU A 31 0.30 5.29 15.76
CA LEU A 31 1.66 4.91 16.19
C LEU A 31 2.69 5.56 15.27
N TYR A 32 3.56 6.41 15.83
CA TYR A 32 4.68 7.03 15.11
C TYR A 32 6.02 6.40 15.52
N HIS A 33 6.94 6.27 14.57
CA HIS A 33 8.35 5.96 14.81
C HIS A 33 9.19 7.11 14.24
N GLY A 34 9.73 7.95 15.13
CA GLY A 34 10.31 9.24 14.74
C GLY A 34 9.24 10.12 14.07
N GLU A 35 9.56 10.67 12.89
CA GLU A 35 8.63 11.48 12.09
C GLU A 35 7.67 10.64 11.22
N THR A 36 7.78 9.30 11.26
CA THR A 36 7.05 8.42 10.34
C THR A 36 5.88 7.72 11.02
N LEU A 37 4.66 7.91 10.49
CA LEU A 37 3.47 7.18 10.91
C LEU A 37 3.57 5.70 10.49
N VAL A 38 3.54 4.78 11.47
CA VAL A 38 3.51 3.33 11.27
C VAL A 38 2.11 2.90 10.86
N ARG A 39 1.88 2.86 9.55
CA ARG A 39 0.61 2.38 9.00
C ARG A 39 0.50 0.86 9.16
N LYS A 40 -0.50 0.40 9.91
CA LYS A 40 -0.94 -1.01 9.98
C LYS A 40 -1.55 -1.44 8.63
N GLY A 41 -0.70 -1.66 7.62
CA GLY A 41 -1.09 -2.13 6.28
C GLY A 41 -0.44 -3.46 5.93
N ARG A 42 -0.85 -4.06 4.79
CA ARG A 42 -0.23 -5.30 4.26
C ARG A 42 1.29 -5.10 4.18
N PRO A 43 2.11 -6.03 4.70
CA PRO A 43 3.56 -5.93 4.59
C PRO A 43 3.97 -5.76 3.13
N LYS A 44 4.95 -4.88 2.90
CA LYS A 44 5.50 -4.69 1.55
C LYS A 44 6.12 -6.01 1.08
N LEU A 45 5.79 -6.42 -0.15
CA LEU A 45 6.46 -7.55 -0.80
C LEU A 45 7.95 -7.23 -0.95
N ALA A 46 8.81 -8.21 -0.67
CA ALA A 46 10.27 -8.05 -0.80
C ALA A 46 10.70 -7.77 -2.24
N GLN A 47 10.02 -8.38 -3.22
CA GLN A 47 10.29 -8.22 -4.64
C GLN A 47 8.97 -8.00 -5.39
N PRO A 48 8.47 -6.75 -5.46
CA PRO A 48 7.26 -6.45 -6.22
C PRO A 48 7.52 -6.52 -7.73
N ARG A 49 6.50 -6.96 -8.50
CA ARG A 49 6.53 -6.82 -9.96
C ARG A 49 6.64 -5.35 -10.35
N GLN A 50 7.58 -5.05 -11.23
CA GLN A 50 7.76 -3.70 -11.75
C GLN A 50 6.83 -3.47 -12.95
N LEU A 51 6.14 -2.34 -12.96
CA LEU A 51 5.34 -1.91 -14.11
C LEU A 51 6.30 -1.37 -15.18
N LEU A 52 6.36 -2.06 -16.32
CA LEU A 52 7.16 -1.64 -17.47
C LEU A 52 6.24 -1.31 -18.66
N THR A 53 6.49 -0.16 -19.29
CA THR A 53 5.79 0.24 -20.52
C THR A 53 6.60 -0.21 -21.74
N ILE A 54 6.27 -1.38 -22.30
CA ILE A 54 6.84 -1.89 -23.56
C ILE A 54 5.82 -1.82 -24.68
N ARG A 55 6.30 -1.65 -25.92
CA ARG A 55 5.46 -1.77 -27.12
C ARG A 55 5.61 -3.17 -27.71
N LEU A 56 4.48 -3.86 -27.88
CA LEU A 56 4.41 -5.17 -28.51
C LEU A 56 3.48 -5.08 -29.73
N PRO A 57 3.73 -5.86 -30.80
CA PRO A 57 2.80 -5.99 -31.92
C PRO A 57 1.39 -6.39 -31.44
N PRO A 58 0.32 -5.83 -32.02
CA PRO A 58 -1.05 -6.07 -31.58
C PRO A 58 -1.45 -7.56 -31.70
N GLU A 59 -0.96 -8.24 -32.73
CA GLU A 59 -1.20 -9.68 -32.96
C GLU A 59 -0.71 -10.55 -31.81
N ILE A 60 0.44 -10.20 -31.22
CA ILE A 60 1.00 -10.95 -30.08
C ILE A 60 0.11 -10.74 -28.85
N ILE A 61 -0.31 -9.50 -28.60
CA ILE A 61 -1.21 -9.17 -27.48
C ILE A 61 -2.55 -9.91 -27.64
N ALA A 62 -3.09 -9.96 -28.85
CA ALA A 62 -4.35 -10.66 -29.14
C ALA A 62 -4.22 -12.17 -28.86
N LYS A 63 -3.14 -12.81 -29.33
CA LYS A 63 -2.87 -14.23 -29.05
C LYS A 63 -2.80 -14.50 -27.55
N TRP A 64 -2.08 -13.67 -26.79
CA TRP A 64 -2.00 -13.83 -25.34
C TRP A 64 -3.35 -13.61 -24.65
N LYS A 65 -4.09 -12.56 -25.00
CA LYS A 65 -5.45 -12.33 -24.45
C LYS A 65 -6.40 -13.50 -24.71
N ALA A 66 -6.31 -14.12 -25.90
CA ALA A 66 -7.11 -15.29 -26.26
C ALA A 66 -6.84 -16.51 -25.38
N THR A 67 -5.67 -16.57 -24.71
CA THR A 67 -5.38 -17.66 -23.76
C THR A 67 -6.25 -17.61 -22.50
N GLY A 68 -6.97 -16.51 -22.26
CA GLY A 68 -7.91 -16.33 -21.15
C GLY A 68 -7.38 -15.46 -20.00
N PRO A 69 -8.11 -15.41 -18.86
CA PRO A 69 -7.69 -14.66 -17.67
C PRO A 69 -6.26 -15.02 -17.24
N GLY A 70 -5.54 -14.05 -16.67
CA GLY A 70 -4.17 -14.27 -16.21
C GLY A 70 -3.11 -14.40 -17.32
N TRP A 71 -3.44 -14.07 -18.57
CA TRP A 71 -2.47 -14.10 -19.69
C TRP A 71 -1.21 -13.27 -19.44
N GLN A 72 -1.29 -12.16 -18.70
CA GLN A 72 -0.11 -11.36 -18.33
C GLN A 72 0.85 -12.11 -17.41
N THR A 73 0.31 -12.91 -16.48
CA THR A 73 1.14 -13.74 -15.59
C THR A 73 1.83 -14.84 -16.37
N ARG A 74 1.10 -15.53 -17.27
CA ARG A 74 1.69 -16.54 -18.16
C ARG A 74 2.73 -15.95 -19.12
N MET A 75 2.51 -14.74 -19.61
CA MET A 75 3.49 -14.02 -20.43
C MET A 75 4.77 -13.72 -19.64
N ALA A 76 4.64 -13.29 -18.38
CA ALA A 76 5.80 -13.05 -17.52
C ALA A 76 6.59 -14.34 -17.24
N GLU A 77 5.92 -15.46 -16.95
CA GLU A 77 6.57 -16.78 -16.78
C GLU A 77 7.30 -17.23 -18.05
N ALA A 78 6.72 -16.97 -19.23
CA ALA A 78 7.36 -17.29 -20.50
C ALA A 78 8.63 -16.43 -20.75
N LEU A 79 8.60 -15.15 -20.36
CA LEU A 79 9.77 -14.28 -20.45
C LEU A 79 10.89 -14.73 -19.51
N GLU A 80 10.55 -15.16 -18.29
CA GLU A 80 11.51 -15.70 -17.32
C GLU A 80 12.20 -16.96 -17.86
N LYS A 81 11.43 -17.88 -18.47
CA LYS A 81 11.95 -19.10 -19.11
C LYS A 81 12.80 -18.83 -20.36
N ALA A 82 12.62 -17.71 -21.04
CA ALA A 82 13.34 -17.40 -22.28
C ALA A 82 14.73 -16.79 -22.03
N ILE A 83 14.97 -16.27 -20.83
CA ILE A 83 16.24 -15.62 -20.44
C ILE A 83 17.14 -16.62 -19.68
N HIS A 84 16.59 -17.72 -19.17
CA HIS A 84 17.31 -18.82 -18.54
C HIS A 84 17.72 -19.87 -19.56
#